data_AF-C1FGM8-F1
#
_entry.id   AF-C1FGM8-F1
#
_cell.length_a   1.000
_cell.length_b   1.000
_cell.length_c   1.000
_cell.angle_alpha   90.00
_cell.angle_beta   90.00
_cell.angle_gamma   90.00
#
_symmetry.space_group_name_H-M   'P 1'
#
loop_
_entity.id
_entity.type
_entity.pdbx_description
1 polymer ?
#
loop_
_entity_poly.entity_id
_entity_poly.type
_entity_poly.pdbx_seq_one_letter_code
_entity_poly.pdbx_strand_id
1 'polypeptide(L)'
;MSAGQDSREDTARESGSDSESDSDSDERGRARHGAPRAATVAGARFANATGAVARDATPAQRSAESVERDARRARAAAAEAAAARAAAAAVQPTSPQNEAESPDSRDGTAEAKERLIRAVTAILNPLVNPPPLQEQCVVTLHTLCKNVVDNPSDDRYRRVKATSRTMTQKVLACRGGEEFLAAAGWRKVALDYEGYYRCEDTAHCIELLRIAEDVLRKNLRLCREKTERHERAKTREKDDAARQKEEARRAIEEDKARRREAEERKRAAKAAAS
;
A
#
# COMPACT_ATOMS: atom_id res chain seq x y z
N MET A 1 -45.93 -16.63 46.61
CA MET A 1 -46.10 -15.16 46.56
C MET A 1 -45.41 -14.58 47.79
N SER A 2 -44.19 -14.08 47.65
CA SER A 2 -43.54 -13.22 48.65
C SER A 2 -42.65 -12.26 47.90
N ALA A 3 -43.04 -10.98 47.94
CA ALA A 3 -42.32 -9.87 47.35
C ALA A 3 -41.18 -9.46 48.31
N GLY A 4 -39.95 -9.53 47.83
CA GLY A 4 -38.80 -8.88 48.45
C GLY A 4 -38.52 -7.59 47.69
N GLN A 5 -38.95 -6.47 48.26
CA GLN A 5 -38.52 -5.13 47.86
C GLN A 5 -37.10 -4.94 48.38
N ASP A 6 -36.14 -4.75 47.48
CA ASP A 6 -34.81 -4.24 47.84
C ASP A 6 -34.65 -2.87 47.18
N SER A 7 -34.80 -1.85 48.00
CA SER A 7 -34.52 -0.44 47.72
C SER A 7 -33.07 -0.18 48.06
N ARG A 8 -32.26 0.28 47.10
CA ARG A 8 -30.95 0.89 47.34
C ARG A 8 -30.52 1.65 46.08
N GLU A 9 -30.78 2.95 46.08
CA GLU A 9 -29.86 4.03 46.46
C GLU A 9 -29.29 4.69 45.21
N ASP A 10 -30.01 5.75 44.81
CA ASP A 10 -29.53 6.88 44.04
C ASP A 10 -28.13 7.30 44.51
N THR A 11 -27.15 7.20 43.62
CA THR A 11 -25.94 8.02 43.71
C THR A 11 -25.91 8.93 42.50
N ALA A 12 -26.55 10.09 42.69
CA ALA A 12 -26.27 11.29 41.92
C ALA A 12 -24.75 11.54 41.96
N ARG A 13 -24.09 11.46 40.80
CA ARG A 13 -22.75 11.99 40.61
C ARG A 13 -22.87 13.21 39.72
N GLU A 14 -22.97 14.34 40.41
CA GLU A 14 -22.81 15.69 39.86
C GLU A 14 -21.40 15.90 39.25
N SER A 15 -21.34 16.88 38.35
CA SER A 15 -20.18 17.73 38.02
C SER A 15 -19.01 17.03 37.30
N GLY A 16 -18.54 17.43 36.12
CA GLY A 16 -18.55 18.72 35.43
C GLY A 16 -17.19 18.82 34.72
N SER A 17 -17.16 19.15 33.43
CA SER A 17 -16.00 19.74 32.74
C SER A 17 -16.35 19.97 31.27
N ASP A 18 -17.18 21.00 31.03
CA ASP A 18 -17.21 21.69 29.76
C ASP A 18 -15.82 22.30 29.52
N SER A 19 -15.08 21.70 28.60
CA SER A 19 -13.81 22.22 28.13
C SER A 19 -14.09 23.01 26.86
N GLU A 20 -14.43 24.28 27.05
CA GLU A 20 -14.45 25.30 26.00
C GLU A 20 -13.05 25.39 25.40
N SER A 21 -12.90 24.84 24.19
CA SER A 21 -11.70 25.04 23.38
C SER A 21 -11.99 26.18 22.42
N ASP A 22 -11.71 27.40 22.90
CA ASP A 22 -11.48 28.56 22.06
C ASP A 22 -10.38 28.22 21.05
N SER A 23 -10.75 28.16 19.77
CA SER A 23 -9.79 28.16 18.66
C SER A 23 -10.18 29.26 17.69
N ASP A 24 -9.73 30.45 18.09
CA ASP A 24 -9.23 31.55 17.28
C ASP A 24 -9.69 31.60 15.82
N SER A 25 -10.61 32.53 15.60
CA SER A 25 -11.07 32.99 14.30
C SER A 25 -10.06 34.01 13.75
N ASP A 26 -9.05 33.57 13.00
CA ASP A 26 -8.21 34.49 12.22
C ASP A 26 -8.81 34.71 10.82
N GLU A 27 -9.93 35.43 10.82
CA GLU A 27 -10.54 36.02 9.64
C GLU A 27 -9.91 37.39 9.37
N ARG A 28 -8.75 37.41 8.70
CA ARG A 28 -8.21 38.64 8.09
C ARG A 28 -8.25 38.54 6.58
N GLY A 29 -9.27 39.18 6.02
CA GLY A 29 -9.37 39.44 4.60
C GLY A 29 -8.16 40.18 4.04
N ARG A 30 -7.76 39.79 2.83
CA ARG A 30 -7.15 40.70 1.88
C ARG A 30 -7.82 40.53 0.52
N ALA A 31 -8.45 41.62 0.11
CA ALA A 31 -9.02 41.81 -1.21
C ALA A 31 -7.92 41.83 -2.29
N ARG A 32 -8.29 41.22 -3.42
CA ARG A 32 -8.17 41.67 -4.83
C ARG A 32 -6.91 42.43 -5.28
N HIS A 33 -6.38 41.96 -6.42
CA HIS A 33 -5.67 42.61 -7.54
C HIS A 33 -4.60 41.60 -8.00
N GLY A 34 -4.41 41.20 -9.26
CA GLY A 34 -4.77 41.75 -10.54
C GLY A 34 -3.62 41.43 -11.49
N ALA A 35 -3.72 40.31 -12.21
CA ALA A 35 -3.05 40.01 -13.49
C ALA A 35 -1.49 40.17 -13.58
N PRO A 36 -0.85 39.97 -14.75
CA PRO A 36 0.16 38.91 -14.91
C PRO A 36 1.57 39.45 -15.18
N ARG A 37 2.63 38.62 -15.04
CA ARG A 37 3.83 38.74 -15.89
C ARG A 37 4.85 37.62 -15.75
N ALA A 38 5.53 37.43 -16.88
CA ALA A 38 6.54 36.43 -17.16
C ALA A 38 7.94 36.75 -16.58
N ALA A 39 8.75 35.69 -16.61
CA ALA A 39 10.20 35.68 -16.84
C ALA A 39 11.17 36.17 -15.75
N THR A 40 12.29 35.42 -15.70
CA THR A 40 13.69 35.86 -15.54
C THR A 40 14.42 35.34 -14.28
N VAL A 41 15.25 34.32 -14.51
CA VAL A 41 16.70 34.16 -14.23
C VAL A 41 17.35 34.91 -13.05
N ALA A 42 18.32 34.20 -12.44
CA ALA A 42 19.37 34.60 -11.48
C ALA A 42 18.91 34.56 -10.01
N GLY A 43 19.65 34.01 -9.05
CA GLY A 43 21.05 33.63 -8.98
C GLY A 43 21.61 34.14 -7.65
N ALA A 44 21.99 33.26 -6.73
CA ALA A 44 22.90 33.51 -5.59
C ALA A 44 22.98 32.20 -4.77
N ARG A 45 24.12 31.50 -4.75
CA ARG A 45 25.29 31.77 -3.89
C ARG A 45 24.96 31.68 -2.40
N PHE A 46 25.25 30.53 -1.80
CA PHE A 46 25.73 30.46 -0.43
C PHE A 46 27.00 29.62 -0.38
N ALA A 47 28.08 30.30 0.01
CA ALA A 47 29.39 29.75 0.32
C ALA A 47 29.39 29.29 1.79
N ASN A 48 30.00 28.13 2.05
CA ASN A 48 31.23 27.91 2.84
C ASN A 48 31.07 27.72 4.35
N ALA A 49 31.53 26.54 4.82
CA ALA A 49 32.48 26.35 5.93
C ALA A 49 32.65 24.82 6.15
N THR A 50 33.64 24.17 5.52
CA THR A 50 34.98 23.86 6.07
C THR A 50 35.00 22.96 7.30
N GLY A 51 35.45 21.72 7.10
CA GLY A 51 35.82 20.76 8.14
C GLY A 51 36.55 19.57 7.52
N ALA A 52 37.85 19.76 7.27
CA ALA A 52 38.76 18.81 6.65
C ALA A 52 39.20 17.71 7.61
N VAL A 53 39.23 16.45 7.15
CA VAL A 53 40.23 15.46 7.56
C VAL A 53 40.59 14.60 6.34
N ALA A 54 41.86 14.71 5.95
CA ALA A 54 42.47 14.00 4.84
C ALA A 54 42.77 12.53 5.20
N ARG A 55 42.55 11.60 4.26
CA ARG A 55 43.38 10.41 4.06
C ARG A 55 43.47 10.08 2.56
N ASP A 56 44.70 10.20 2.07
CA ASP A 56 45.19 9.77 0.76
C ASP A 56 44.90 8.30 0.49
N ALA A 57 44.28 8.03 -0.67
CA ALA A 57 44.40 6.77 -1.40
C ALA A 57 43.98 7.04 -2.86
N THR A 58 44.96 7.34 -3.71
CA THR A 58 44.81 7.45 -5.16
C THR A 58 44.45 6.09 -5.76
N PRO A 59 43.26 5.91 -6.38
CA PRO A 59 43.00 4.75 -7.21
C PRO A 59 43.54 5.04 -8.61
N ALA A 60 44.47 4.19 -9.01
CA ALA A 60 45.10 4.15 -10.32
C ALA A 60 44.09 4.37 -11.47
N GLN A 61 44.49 5.24 -12.41
CA GLN A 61 43.89 5.38 -13.74
C GLN A 61 43.93 4.01 -14.45
N ARG A 62 42.88 3.21 -14.26
CA ARG A 62 42.57 2.13 -15.19
C ARG A 62 42.11 2.78 -16.49
N SER A 63 42.98 2.73 -17.48
CA SER A 63 42.75 3.20 -18.83
C SER A 63 41.42 2.67 -19.37
N ALA A 64 40.59 3.57 -19.91
CA ALA A 64 39.26 3.28 -20.45
C ALA A 64 39.25 2.12 -21.47
N GLU A 65 40.38 1.87 -22.11
CA GLU A 65 40.58 0.76 -23.04
C GLU A 65 40.47 -0.63 -22.41
N SER A 66 40.77 -0.77 -21.11
CA SER A 66 40.64 -2.05 -20.39
C SER A 66 39.17 -2.39 -20.15
N VAL A 67 38.35 -1.38 -19.82
CA VAL A 67 36.92 -1.57 -19.53
C VAL A 67 36.17 -1.94 -20.82
N GLU A 68 36.56 -1.36 -21.96
CA GLU A 68 35.92 -1.67 -23.24
C GLU A 68 36.28 -3.08 -23.76
N ARG A 69 37.50 -3.57 -23.49
CA ARG A 69 37.91 -4.93 -23.84
C ARG A 69 37.13 -5.99 -23.05
N ASP A 70 36.91 -5.75 -21.76
CA ASP A 70 36.13 -6.66 -20.91
C ASP A 70 34.65 -6.67 -21.30
N ALA A 71 34.08 -5.51 -21.65
CA ALA A 71 32.71 -5.41 -22.15
C ALA A 71 32.50 -6.16 -23.48
N ARG A 72 33.48 -6.14 -24.39
CA ARG A 72 33.41 -6.89 -25.66
C ARG A 72 33.50 -8.41 -25.44
N ARG A 73 34.36 -8.87 -24.52
CA ARG A 73 34.44 -10.30 -24.15
C ARG A 73 33.14 -10.82 -23.52
N ALA A 74 32.50 -10.03 -22.65
CA ALA A 74 31.22 -10.40 -22.04
C ALA A 74 30.07 -10.53 -23.07
N ARG A 75 30.05 -9.65 -24.10
CA ARG A 75 29.04 -9.73 -25.18
C ARG A 75 29.24 -10.92 -26.11
N ALA A 76 30.50 -11.28 -26.41
CA ALA A 76 30.80 -12.46 -27.22
C ALA A 76 30.39 -13.77 -26.51
N ALA A 77 30.68 -13.89 -25.21
CA ALA A 77 30.28 -15.07 -24.42
C ALA A 77 28.75 -15.22 -24.29
N ALA A 78 28.01 -14.11 -24.19
CA ALA A 78 26.55 -14.13 -24.16
C ALA A 78 25.93 -14.58 -25.51
N ALA A 79 26.55 -14.22 -26.63
CA ALA A 79 26.09 -14.64 -27.96
C ALA A 79 26.32 -16.14 -28.20
N GLU A 80 27.43 -16.70 -27.72
CA GLU A 80 27.74 -18.13 -27.86
C GLU A 80 26.80 -19.01 -27.00
N ALA A 81 26.45 -18.56 -25.79
CA ALA A 81 25.49 -19.25 -24.92
C ALA A 81 24.05 -19.23 -25.48
N ALA A 82 23.68 -18.20 -26.24
CA ALA A 82 22.37 -18.13 -26.91
C ALA A 82 22.29 -19.06 -28.12
N ALA A 83 23.38 -19.20 -28.90
CA ALA A 83 23.44 -20.11 -30.04
C ALA A 83 23.37 -21.59 -29.61
N ALA A 84 23.99 -21.96 -28.49
CA ALA A 84 23.93 -23.33 -27.97
C ALA A 84 22.53 -23.76 -27.51
N ARG A 85 21.66 -22.82 -27.09
CA ARG A 85 20.27 -23.13 -26.71
C ARG A 85 19.31 -23.25 -27.88
N ALA A 86 19.61 -22.63 -29.03
CA ALA A 86 18.78 -22.73 -30.23
C ALA A 86 18.88 -24.11 -30.91
N ALA A 87 20.01 -24.81 -30.78
CA ALA A 87 20.23 -26.11 -31.41
C ALA A 87 19.53 -27.28 -30.68
N ALA A 88 19.17 -27.13 -29.40
CA ALA A 88 18.56 -28.20 -28.60
C ALA A 88 17.02 -28.26 -28.67
N ALA A 89 16.36 -27.33 -29.37
CA ALA A 89 14.91 -27.22 -29.42
C ALA A 89 14.24 -27.85 -30.67
N ALA A 90 15.01 -28.48 -31.56
CA ALA A 90 14.51 -28.87 -32.89
C ALA A 90 14.02 -30.33 -33.03
N VAL A 91 13.88 -31.11 -31.95
CA VAL A 91 13.40 -32.49 -32.04
C VAL A 91 12.37 -32.80 -30.95
N GLN A 92 11.10 -32.48 -31.22
CA GLN A 92 9.98 -33.19 -30.60
C GLN A 92 9.02 -33.68 -31.69
N PRO A 93 8.69 -34.99 -31.71
CA PRO A 93 7.77 -35.57 -32.68
C PRO A 93 6.31 -35.17 -32.38
N THR A 94 5.66 -34.60 -33.39
CA THR A 94 4.22 -34.27 -33.39
C THR A 94 3.38 -35.56 -33.43
N SER A 95 2.79 -35.92 -32.30
CA SER A 95 1.76 -36.96 -32.23
C SER A 95 0.38 -36.35 -32.52
N PRO A 96 -0.40 -36.85 -33.49
CA PRO A 96 -1.76 -36.39 -33.74
C PRO A 96 -2.71 -37.10 -32.77
N GLN A 97 -3.22 -36.39 -31.76
CA GLN A 97 -4.26 -36.90 -30.88
C GLN A 97 -5.61 -36.28 -31.21
N ASN A 98 -6.44 -37.10 -31.87
CA ASN A 98 -7.87 -37.29 -31.71
C ASN A 98 -8.65 -36.19 -30.94
N GLU A 99 -9.46 -35.45 -31.69
CA GLU A 99 -10.59 -34.67 -31.19
C GLU A 99 -11.70 -35.62 -30.72
N ALA A 100 -11.67 -36.00 -29.45
CA ALA A 100 -12.83 -36.53 -28.75
C ALA A 100 -13.47 -35.38 -27.95
N GLU A 101 -14.45 -34.70 -28.56
CA GLU A 101 -15.28 -33.70 -27.89
C GLU A 101 -15.99 -34.35 -26.69
N SER A 102 -15.56 -33.95 -25.49
CA SER A 102 -15.96 -34.56 -24.21
C SER A 102 -17.12 -33.81 -23.54
N PRO A 103 -17.99 -34.52 -22.78
CA PRO A 103 -19.25 -34.02 -22.25
C PRO A 103 -19.15 -33.32 -20.86
N ASP A 104 -18.22 -32.38 -20.66
CA ASP A 104 -17.87 -31.88 -19.30
C ASP A 104 -17.79 -30.35 -19.13
N SER A 105 -18.60 -29.57 -19.84
CA SER A 105 -18.55 -28.10 -19.78
C SER A 105 -18.97 -27.50 -18.42
N ARG A 106 -19.66 -28.26 -17.55
CA ARG A 106 -20.14 -27.77 -16.25
C ARG A 106 -19.04 -27.77 -15.17
N ASP A 107 -18.11 -28.72 -15.21
CA ASP A 107 -17.06 -28.85 -14.20
C ASP A 107 -16.05 -27.69 -14.23
N GLY A 108 -15.80 -27.10 -15.40
CA GLY A 108 -14.88 -25.98 -15.53
C GLY A 108 -15.27 -24.72 -14.72
N THR A 109 -16.57 -24.47 -14.54
CA THR A 109 -17.05 -23.29 -13.79
C THR A 109 -16.87 -23.44 -12.28
N ALA A 110 -17.09 -24.65 -11.75
CA ALA A 110 -16.91 -24.96 -10.34
C ALA A 110 -15.42 -24.89 -9.95
N GLU A 111 -14.57 -25.48 -10.79
CA GLU A 111 -13.12 -25.43 -10.60
C GLU A 111 -12.58 -23.99 -10.66
N ALA A 112 -13.04 -23.19 -11.63
CA ALA A 112 -12.67 -21.78 -11.72
C ALA A 112 -13.10 -20.99 -10.48
N LYS A 113 -14.32 -21.23 -9.96
CA LYS A 113 -14.80 -20.62 -8.72
C LYS A 113 -13.92 -21.00 -7.52
N GLU A 114 -13.48 -22.24 -7.42
CA GLU A 114 -12.58 -22.67 -6.35
C GLU A 114 -11.22 -21.95 -6.43
N ARG A 115 -10.64 -21.84 -7.64
CA ARG A 115 -9.39 -21.09 -7.86
C ARG A 115 -9.53 -19.62 -7.46
N LEU A 116 -10.66 -18.99 -7.81
CA LEU A 116 -10.98 -17.61 -7.40
C LEU A 116 -11.09 -17.47 -5.87
N ILE A 117 -11.77 -18.40 -5.20
CA ILE A 117 -11.90 -18.41 -3.73
C ILE A 117 -10.52 -18.58 -3.07
N ARG A 118 -9.69 -19.49 -3.59
CA ARG A 118 -8.33 -19.69 -3.08
C ARG A 118 -7.48 -18.42 -3.24
N ALA A 119 -7.53 -17.78 -4.40
CA ALA A 119 -6.79 -16.55 -4.66
C ALA A 119 -7.25 -15.39 -3.77
N VAL A 120 -8.57 -15.19 -3.58
CA VAL A 120 -9.09 -14.19 -2.63
C VAL A 120 -8.70 -14.51 -1.20
N THR A 121 -8.70 -15.78 -0.80
CA THR A 121 -8.25 -16.17 0.54
C THR A 121 -6.77 -15.80 0.76
N ALA A 122 -5.93 -15.93 -0.26
CA ALA A 122 -4.54 -15.46 -0.21
C ALA A 122 -4.44 -13.93 -0.11
N ILE A 123 -5.27 -13.18 -0.85
CA ILE A 123 -5.38 -11.71 -0.74
C ILE A 123 -5.75 -11.31 0.69
N LEU A 124 -6.73 -11.98 1.30
CA LEU A 124 -7.28 -11.63 2.62
C LEU A 124 -6.44 -12.09 3.81
N ASN A 125 -5.26 -12.68 3.59
CA ASN A 125 -4.38 -13.14 4.65
C ASN A 125 -3.71 -11.94 5.37
N PRO A 126 -4.06 -11.65 6.64
CA PRO A 126 -3.52 -10.51 7.38
C PRO A 126 -2.04 -10.64 7.74
N LEU A 127 -1.48 -11.85 7.69
CA LEU A 127 -0.06 -12.09 7.97
C LEU A 127 0.83 -11.69 6.79
N VAL A 128 0.27 -11.57 5.60
CA VAL A 128 1.01 -11.24 4.37
C VAL A 128 0.64 -9.87 3.84
N ASN A 129 -0.66 -9.57 3.77
CA ASN A 129 -1.17 -8.33 3.21
C ASN A 129 -1.79 -7.50 4.35
N PRO A 130 -1.37 -6.24 4.58
CA PRO A 130 -2.00 -5.39 5.58
C PRO A 130 -3.43 -5.03 5.16
N PRO A 131 -4.40 -4.84 6.08
CA PRO A 131 -5.81 -4.62 5.75
C PRO A 131 -6.08 -3.53 4.71
N PRO A 132 -5.41 -2.34 4.75
CA PRO A 132 -5.60 -1.32 3.73
C PRO A 132 -5.23 -1.80 2.32
N LEU A 133 -4.18 -2.63 2.17
CA LEU A 133 -3.78 -3.19 0.87
C LEU A 133 -4.78 -4.24 0.40
N GLN A 134 -5.30 -5.08 1.30
CA GLN A 134 -6.33 -6.07 0.98
C GLN A 134 -7.55 -5.39 0.35
N GLU A 135 -8.07 -4.35 0.99
CA GLU A 135 -9.22 -3.60 0.49
C GLU A 135 -8.93 -2.94 -0.86
N GLN A 136 -7.78 -2.25 -0.99
CA GLN A 136 -7.40 -1.61 -2.24
C GLN A 136 -7.30 -2.60 -3.40
N CYS A 137 -6.74 -3.78 -3.16
CA CYS A 137 -6.67 -4.86 -4.14
C CYS A 137 -8.06 -5.34 -4.56
N VAL A 138 -8.90 -5.72 -3.59
CA VAL A 138 -10.26 -6.25 -3.84
C VAL A 138 -11.15 -5.22 -4.55
N VAL A 139 -11.11 -3.94 -4.14
CA VAL A 139 -11.85 -2.85 -4.81
C VAL A 139 -11.41 -2.66 -6.25
N THR A 140 -10.09 -2.72 -6.50
CA THR A 140 -9.55 -2.56 -7.86
C THR A 140 -9.95 -3.73 -8.75
N LEU A 141 -9.77 -4.97 -8.29
CA LEU A 141 -10.18 -6.18 -9.01
C LEU A 141 -11.68 -6.17 -9.29
N HIS A 142 -12.50 -5.80 -8.31
CA HIS A 142 -13.96 -5.73 -8.47
C HIS A 142 -14.34 -4.72 -9.55
N THR A 143 -13.69 -3.55 -9.57
CA THR A 143 -13.93 -2.53 -10.59
C THR A 143 -13.52 -3.01 -11.98
N LEU A 144 -12.39 -3.70 -12.11
CA LEU A 144 -11.95 -4.27 -13.39
C LEU A 144 -12.95 -5.31 -13.92
N CYS A 145 -13.37 -6.27 -13.09
CA CYS A 145 -14.35 -7.28 -13.48
C CYS A 145 -15.70 -6.64 -13.83
N LYS A 146 -16.21 -5.74 -12.97
CA LYS A 146 -17.50 -5.07 -13.17
C LYS A 146 -17.53 -4.27 -14.47
N ASN A 147 -16.50 -3.48 -14.77
CA ASN A 147 -16.48 -2.65 -15.99
C ASN A 147 -16.60 -3.48 -17.27
N VAL A 148 -15.94 -4.66 -17.31
CA VAL A 148 -16.02 -5.58 -18.45
C VAL A 148 -17.38 -6.29 -18.50
N VAL A 149 -17.94 -6.69 -17.36
CA VAL A 149 -19.27 -7.31 -17.29
C VAL A 149 -20.38 -6.34 -17.72
N ASP A 150 -20.29 -5.07 -17.33
CA ASP A 150 -21.26 -4.02 -17.67
C ASP A 150 -21.12 -3.58 -19.13
N ASN A 151 -19.90 -3.60 -19.69
CA ASN A 151 -19.59 -3.12 -21.04
C ASN A 151 -18.79 -4.17 -21.83
N PRO A 152 -19.37 -5.34 -22.15
CA PRO A 152 -18.62 -6.46 -22.70
C PRO A 152 -18.04 -6.16 -24.08
N SER A 153 -18.67 -5.28 -24.88
CA SER A 153 -18.21 -4.93 -26.24
C SER A 153 -17.07 -3.91 -26.28
N ASP A 154 -16.81 -3.19 -25.18
CA ASP A 154 -15.79 -2.14 -25.15
C ASP A 154 -14.42 -2.72 -24.80
N ASP A 155 -13.56 -2.77 -25.82
CA ASP A 155 -12.21 -3.32 -25.72
C ASP A 155 -11.28 -2.54 -24.77
N ARG A 156 -11.61 -1.28 -24.46
CA ARG A 156 -10.85 -0.47 -23.51
C ARG A 156 -10.88 -1.05 -22.11
N TYR A 157 -12.02 -1.61 -21.67
CA TYR A 157 -12.13 -2.19 -20.33
C TYR A 157 -11.51 -3.59 -20.25
N ARG A 158 -11.36 -4.27 -21.38
CA ARG A 158 -10.74 -5.60 -21.46
C ARG A 158 -9.22 -5.58 -21.46
N ARG A 159 -8.59 -4.40 -21.46
CA ARG A 159 -7.13 -4.22 -21.45
C ARG A 159 -6.70 -3.29 -20.32
N VAL A 160 -5.74 -3.74 -19.51
CA VAL A 160 -5.11 -2.90 -18.49
C VAL A 160 -3.59 -3.00 -18.57
N LYS A 161 -2.92 -1.86 -18.59
CA LYS A 161 -1.45 -1.80 -18.63
C LYS A 161 -0.88 -2.37 -17.33
N ALA A 162 -0.01 -3.38 -17.42
CA ALA A 162 0.59 -4.05 -16.28
C ALA A 162 1.49 -3.09 -15.46
N THR A 163 2.09 -2.11 -16.12
CA THR A 163 2.93 -1.07 -15.47
C THR A 163 2.11 0.12 -14.93
N SER A 164 0.78 0.12 -15.08
CA SER A 164 -0.04 1.19 -14.51
C SER A 164 0.11 1.24 -13.00
N ARG A 165 0.15 2.45 -12.43
CA ARG A 165 0.34 2.66 -10.99
C ARG A 165 -0.71 1.92 -10.16
N THR A 166 -1.96 1.91 -10.61
CA THR A 166 -3.05 1.18 -9.96
C THR A 166 -2.78 -0.32 -9.94
N MET A 167 -2.33 -0.91 -11.06
CA MET A 167 -2.00 -2.33 -11.11
C MET A 167 -0.80 -2.67 -10.23
N THR A 168 0.30 -1.95 -10.37
CA THR A 168 1.55 -2.25 -9.65
C THR A 168 1.40 -2.05 -8.14
N GLN A 169 0.75 -0.98 -7.70
CA GLN A 169 0.66 -0.64 -6.27
C GLN A 169 -0.47 -1.36 -5.53
N LYS A 170 -1.56 -1.72 -6.21
CA LYS A 170 -2.75 -2.27 -5.52
C LYS A 170 -2.94 -3.77 -5.77
N VAL A 171 -2.67 -4.25 -6.98
CA VAL A 171 -2.97 -5.64 -7.35
C VAL A 171 -1.70 -6.48 -7.33
N LEU A 172 -0.64 -6.09 -8.04
CA LEU A 172 0.60 -6.87 -8.12
C LEU A 172 1.42 -6.80 -6.84
N ALA A 173 1.30 -5.73 -6.05
CA ALA A 173 1.89 -5.65 -4.72
C ALA A 173 1.19 -6.54 -3.67
N CYS A 174 -0.04 -6.99 -3.96
CA CYS A 174 -0.83 -7.83 -3.06
C CYS A 174 -0.67 -9.30 -3.42
N ARG A 175 -0.16 -10.13 -2.50
CA ARG A 175 -0.04 -11.57 -2.74
C ARG A 175 -1.42 -12.19 -3.01
N GLY A 176 -1.57 -12.97 -4.07
CA GLY A 176 -2.85 -13.50 -4.53
C GLY A 176 -3.53 -12.64 -5.61
N GLY A 177 -3.07 -11.40 -5.85
CA GLY A 177 -3.68 -10.49 -6.82
C GLY A 177 -3.49 -10.92 -8.28
N GLU A 178 -2.29 -11.37 -8.65
CA GLU A 178 -2.01 -11.87 -10.00
C GLU A 178 -2.64 -13.25 -10.24
N GLU A 179 -2.63 -14.12 -9.23
CA GLU A 179 -3.29 -15.43 -9.26
C GLU A 179 -4.80 -15.28 -9.43
N PHE A 180 -5.41 -14.27 -8.81
CA PHE A 180 -6.82 -13.96 -8.99
C PHE A 180 -7.11 -13.51 -10.43
N LEU A 181 -6.29 -12.62 -11.00
CA LEU A 181 -6.43 -12.20 -12.40
C LEU A 181 -6.37 -13.39 -13.36
N ALA A 182 -5.38 -14.27 -13.18
CA ALA A 182 -5.24 -15.48 -13.99
C ALA A 182 -6.47 -16.40 -13.86
N ALA A 183 -6.97 -16.61 -12.63
CA ALA A 183 -8.17 -17.41 -12.38
C ALA A 183 -9.45 -16.78 -12.96
N ALA A 184 -9.51 -15.45 -13.05
CA ALA A 184 -10.61 -14.71 -13.66
C ALA A 184 -10.52 -14.63 -15.20
N GLY A 185 -9.51 -15.26 -15.82
CA GLY A 185 -9.34 -15.30 -17.27
C GLY A 185 -8.51 -14.17 -17.87
N TRP A 186 -7.86 -13.35 -17.05
CA TRP A 186 -6.93 -12.33 -17.55
C TRP A 186 -5.58 -12.97 -17.91
N ARG A 187 -5.11 -12.73 -19.13
CA ARG A 187 -3.80 -13.16 -19.59
C ARG A 187 -2.85 -11.98 -19.74
N LYS A 188 -1.57 -12.19 -19.41
CA LYS A 188 -0.52 -11.20 -19.65
C LYS A 188 -0.07 -11.29 -21.11
N VAL A 189 -0.15 -10.19 -21.84
CA VAL A 189 0.19 -10.08 -23.26
C VAL A 189 1.17 -8.92 -23.44
N ALA A 190 2.20 -9.11 -24.27
CA ALA A 190 3.07 -8.02 -24.70
C ALA A 190 2.46 -7.36 -25.94
N LEU A 191 2.08 -6.08 -25.84
CA LEU A 191 1.62 -5.24 -26.94
C LEU A 191 2.59 -4.07 -27.04
N ASP A 192 3.18 -3.87 -28.21
CA ASP A 192 4.11 -2.75 -28.47
C ASP A 192 5.27 -2.65 -27.46
N TYR A 193 5.84 -3.80 -27.10
CA TYR A 193 6.91 -3.93 -26.09
C TYR A 193 6.50 -3.55 -24.65
N GLU A 194 5.21 -3.36 -24.40
CA GLU A 194 4.65 -3.11 -23.08
C GLU A 194 3.78 -4.28 -22.61
N GLY A 195 3.83 -4.59 -21.32
CA GLY A 195 2.98 -5.64 -20.72
C GLY A 195 1.57 -5.13 -20.45
N TYR A 196 0.56 -5.86 -20.91
CA TYR A 196 -0.87 -5.66 -20.61
C TYR A 196 -1.48 -6.93 -20.03
N TYR A 197 -2.48 -6.78 -19.17
CA TYR A 197 -3.44 -7.85 -18.89
C TYR A 197 -4.64 -7.67 -19.80
N ARG A 198 -5.06 -8.75 -20.47
CA ARG A 198 -6.19 -8.78 -21.39
C ARG A 198 -7.15 -9.92 -21.04
N CYS A 199 -8.45 -9.64 -20.95
CA CYS A 199 -9.49 -10.69 -21.02
C CYS A 199 -9.98 -10.81 -22.46
N GLU A 200 -10.26 -12.04 -22.86
CA GLU A 200 -10.78 -12.35 -24.19
C GLU A 200 -12.27 -12.03 -24.27
N ASP A 201 -12.72 -11.63 -25.46
CA ASP A 201 -14.14 -11.40 -25.76
C ASP A 201 -14.85 -12.72 -26.07
N THR A 202 -14.82 -13.63 -25.11
CA THR A 202 -15.51 -14.92 -25.20
C THR A 202 -16.60 -14.98 -24.15
N ALA A 203 -17.74 -15.61 -24.49
CA ALA A 203 -18.84 -15.80 -23.55
C ALA A 203 -18.37 -16.48 -22.25
N HIS A 204 -17.40 -17.39 -22.36
CA HIS A 204 -16.77 -18.05 -21.22
C HIS A 204 -15.96 -17.08 -20.34
N CYS A 205 -15.12 -16.18 -20.90
CA CYS A 205 -14.41 -15.16 -20.08
C CYS A 205 -15.41 -14.27 -19.33
N ILE A 206 -16.50 -13.87 -19.99
CA ILE A 206 -17.54 -13.04 -19.37
C ILE A 206 -18.25 -13.79 -18.22
N GLU A 207 -18.54 -15.07 -18.38
CA GLU A 207 -19.11 -15.90 -17.31
C GLU A 207 -18.15 -16.01 -16.12
N LEU A 208 -16.86 -16.28 -16.37
CA LEU A 208 -15.84 -16.31 -15.33
C LEU A 208 -15.72 -14.97 -14.59
N LEU A 209 -15.80 -13.85 -15.31
CA LEU A 209 -15.78 -12.52 -14.71
C LEU A 209 -17.00 -12.23 -13.83
N ARG A 210 -18.19 -12.74 -14.18
CA ARG A 210 -19.38 -12.64 -13.31
C ARG A 210 -19.19 -13.43 -12.01
N ILE A 211 -18.63 -14.64 -12.09
CA ILE A 211 -18.30 -15.44 -10.91
C ILE A 211 -17.26 -14.70 -10.04
N ALA A 212 -16.21 -14.17 -10.66
CA ALA A 212 -15.18 -13.40 -9.99
C ALA A 212 -15.75 -12.14 -9.29
N GLU A 213 -16.61 -11.40 -9.98
CA GLU A 213 -17.27 -10.21 -9.46
C GLU A 213 -18.15 -10.55 -8.24
N ASP A 214 -18.93 -11.62 -8.30
CA ASP A 214 -19.74 -12.10 -7.17
C ASP A 214 -18.88 -12.50 -5.96
N VAL A 215 -17.74 -13.19 -6.19
CA VAL A 215 -16.79 -13.55 -5.12
C VAL A 215 -16.22 -12.29 -4.48
N LEU A 216 -15.77 -11.31 -5.28
CA LEU A 216 -15.21 -10.06 -4.77
C LEU A 216 -16.25 -9.23 -4.03
N ARG A 217 -17.48 -9.13 -4.57
CA ARG A 217 -18.59 -8.37 -3.97
C ARG A 217 -18.88 -8.84 -2.54
N LYS A 218 -18.90 -10.16 -2.31
CA LYS A 218 -19.09 -10.77 -0.98
C LYS A 218 -17.96 -10.42 -0.01
N ASN A 219 -16.73 -10.29 -0.51
CA ASN A 219 -15.55 -10.02 0.31
C ASN A 219 -15.28 -8.53 0.54
N LEU A 220 -15.85 -7.62 -0.26
CA LEU A 220 -15.68 -6.17 -0.10
C LEU A 220 -16.09 -5.66 1.28
N ARG A 221 -17.22 -6.16 1.81
CA ARG A 221 -17.70 -5.78 3.14
C ARG A 221 -16.68 -6.17 4.23
N LEU A 222 -16.18 -7.40 4.17
CA LEU A 222 -15.18 -7.90 5.12
C LEU A 222 -13.87 -7.09 5.06
N CYS A 223 -13.44 -6.70 3.86
CA CYS A 223 -12.24 -5.86 3.70
C CYS A 223 -12.40 -4.50 4.35
N ARG A 224 -13.53 -3.81 4.07
CA ARG A 224 -13.84 -2.49 4.64
C ARG A 224 -13.87 -2.51 6.17
N GLU A 225 -14.57 -3.50 6.75
CA GLU A 225 -14.64 -3.65 8.20
C GLU A 225 -13.26 -3.92 8.82
N LYS A 226 -12.40 -4.70 8.15
CA LYS A 226 -11.03 -4.97 8.60
C LYS A 226 -10.14 -3.72 8.52
N THR A 227 -10.17 -2.98 7.41
CA THR A 227 -9.42 -1.72 7.27
C THR A 227 -9.86 -0.70 8.32
N GLU A 228 -11.17 -0.56 8.53
CA GLU A 228 -11.69 0.37 9.52
C GLU A 228 -11.23 0.01 10.94
N ARG A 229 -11.28 -1.27 11.32
CA ARG A 229 -10.74 -1.73 12.61
C ARG A 229 -9.25 -1.45 12.74
N HIS A 230 -8.48 -1.67 11.67
CA HIS A 230 -7.05 -1.41 11.64
C HIS A 230 -6.75 0.08 11.86
N GLU A 231 -7.43 0.99 11.15
CA GLU A 231 -7.23 2.43 11.31
C GLU A 231 -7.67 2.93 12.70
N ARG A 232 -8.78 2.40 13.24
CA ARG A 232 -9.21 2.70 14.62
C ARG A 232 -8.18 2.23 15.64
N ALA A 233 -7.62 1.03 15.49
CA ALA A 233 -6.59 0.51 16.39
C ALA A 233 -5.32 1.37 16.34
N LYS A 234 -4.85 1.70 15.13
CA LYS A 234 -3.68 2.57 14.92
C LYS A 234 -3.87 3.98 15.50
N THR A 235 -5.07 4.53 15.39
CA THR A 235 -5.41 5.85 15.95
C THR A 235 -5.39 5.79 17.48
N ARG A 236 -6.04 4.76 18.07
CA ARG A 236 -6.01 4.55 19.53
C ARG A 236 -4.59 4.40 20.06
N GLU A 237 -3.75 3.60 19.42
CA GLU A 237 -2.34 3.43 19.82
C GLU A 237 -1.58 4.76 19.79
N LYS A 238 -1.79 5.57 18.75
CA LYS A 238 -1.18 6.91 18.63
C LYS A 238 -1.66 7.85 19.74
N ASP A 239 -2.96 7.85 20.03
CA ASP A 239 -3.56 8.70 21.06
C ASP A 239 -3.09 8.28 22.45
N ASP A 240 -2.99 6.98 22.72
CA ASP A 240 -2.48 6.44 23.97
C ASP A 240 -1.00 6.82 24.17
N ALA A 241 -0.18 6.70 23.12
CA ALA A 241 1.21 7.14 23.15
C ALA A 241 1.33 8.66 23.35
N ALA A 242 0.42 9.46 22.79
CA ALA A 242 0.39 10.90 23.00
C ALA A 242 0.03 11.25 24.45
N ARG A 243 -0.97 10.57 25.04
CA ARG A 243 -1.34 10.75 26.45
C ARG A 243 -0.21 10.37 27.40
N GLN A 244 0.46 9.25 27.16
CA GLN A 244 1.63 8.84 27.95
C GLN A 244 2.77 9.86 27.88
N LYS A 245 3.03 10.41 26.69
CA LYS A 245 4.05 11.45 26.51
C LYS A 245 3.69 12.74 27.26
N GLU A 246 2.43 13.14 27.24
CA GLU A 246 1.94 14.32 27.96
C GLU A 246 2.03 14.12 29.48
N GLU A 247 1.60 12.97 29.97
CA GLU A 247 1.67 12.61 31.40
C GLU A 247 3.13 12.59 31.88
N ALA A 248 4.04 11.98 31.12
CA ALA A 248 5.47 12.01 31.43
C ALA A 248 6.04 13.44 31.44
N ARG A 249 5.60 14.30 30.51
CA ARG A 249 6.01 15.71 30.48
C ARG A 249 5.51 16.45 31.71
N ARG A 250 4.25 16.23 32.11
CA ARG A 250 3.64 16.83 33.30
C ARG A 250 4.37 16.39 34.58
N ALA A 251 4.68 15.11 34.71
CA ALA A 251 5.43 14.58 35.85
C ALA A 251 6.83 15.19 35.98
N ILE A 252 7.53 15.42 34.85
CA ILE A 252 8.84 16.08 34.84
C ILE A 252 8.71 17.56 35.25
N GLU A 253 7.66 18.24 34.80
CA GLU A 253 7.41 19.64 35.16
C GLU A 253 7.07 19.78 36.65
N GLU A 254 6.24 18.90 37.19
CA GLU A 254 5.94 18.84 38.62
C GLU A 254 7.20 18.52 39.45
N ASP A 255 8.05 17.59 39.02
CA ASP A 255 9.30 17.30 39.72
C ASP A 255 10.25 18.50 39.70
N LYS A 256 10.35 19.20 38.57
CA LYS A 256 11.13 20.44 38.45
C LYS A 256 10.58 21.54 39.36
N ALA A 257 9.27 21.70 39.43
CA ALA A 257 8.62 22.67 40.32
C ALA A 257 8.90 22.32 41.79
N ARG A 258 8.71 21.06 42.20
CA ARG A 258 9.02 20.58 43.56
C ARG A 258 10.49 20.81 43.94
N ARG A 259 11.43 20.57 43.03
CA ARG A 259 12.86 20.84 43.26
C ARG A 259 13.13 22.33 43.44
N ARG A 260 12.53 23.20 42.62
CA ARG A 260 12.67 24.66 42.75
C ARG A 260 12.14 25.15 44.09
N GLU A 261 10.94 24.73 44.49
CA GLU A 261 10.36 25.09 45.80
C GLU A 261 11.23 24.61 46.97
N ALA A 262 11.78 23.39 46.89
CA ALA A 262 12.66 22.86 47.92
C ALA A 262 13.99 23.63 48.02
N GLU A 263 14.56 24.05 46.89
CA GLU A 263 15.76 24.89 46.84
C GLU A 263 15.50 26.29 47.40
N GLU A 264 14.36 26.90 47.06
CA GLU A 264 13.94 28.19 47.60
C GLU A 264 13.75 28.14 49.13
N ARG A 265 13.08 27.10 49.64
CA ARG A 265 12.93 26.89 51.09
C ARG A 265 14.28 26.72 51.79
N LYS A 266 15.19 25.92 51.22
CA LYS A 266 16.55 25.75 51.75
C LYS A 266 17.32 27.07 51.76
N ARG A 267 17.20 27.88 50.70
CA ARG A 267 17.84 29.20 50.60
C ARG A 267 17.29 30.17 51.63
N ALA A 268 15.98 30.23 51.82
CA ALA A 268 15.33 31.07 52.82
C ALA A 268 15.76 30.68 54.25
N ALA A 269 15.78 29.38 54.57
CA ALA A 269 16.23 28.89 55.87
C ALA A 269 17.71 29.24 56.14
N LYS A 270 18.59 29.10 55.13
CA LYS A 270 20.00 29.48 55.24
C LYS A 270 20.18 30.98 55.46
N ALA A 271 19.38 31.82 54.78
CA ALA A 271 19.43 33.26 54.95
C ALA A 271 18.95 33.72 56.33
N ALA A 272 17.96 33.05 56.92
CA ALA A 272 17.47 33.35 58.27
C ALA A 272 18.43 32.93 59.40
N ALA A 273 19.36 32.01 59.13
CA ALA A 273 20.34 31.53 60.09
C ALA A 273 21.68 32.29 60.07
N SER A 274 21.87 33.19 59.09
CA SER A 274 23.05 34.05 58.96
C SER A 274 22.79 35.45 59.49
#